data_AF-A0A9E3L1L6-F1
#
_entry.id   AF-A0A9E3L1L6-F1
#
_cell.length_a   1.000
_cell.length_b   1.000
_cell.length_c   1.000
_cell.angle_alpha   90.00
_cell.angle_beta   90.00
_cell.angle_gamma   90.00
#
_symmetry.space_group_name_H-M   'P 1'
#
loop_
_entity.id
_entity.type
_entity.pdbx_description
1 polymer ?
#
loop_
_entity_poly.entity_id
_entity_poly.type
_entity_poly.pdbx_seq_one_letter_code
_entity_poly.pdbx_strand_id
1 'polypeptide(L)'
;RAEIDARVTRAATMLRLTDYLDRKPKQLSGGQRQRVAIGRAIVRDPKIFLFDEPLSNLDAELRVATRKELAALHAEIGGTMIYVTHDQVEAMTLADRIVVLRAGRIEQIGAPLDLYNRPANLFVAGFIGSPRMNLLPAAVLSAEAASLRLRIGAAELTVPQAAPGLAQGTAVTVGIRPEHIAADPERGTLDVTVDLVEHLGGETFVYAAAADLPQITLRCDGQRPLSRGDAISIRFSPEHLHLFDATGAAIARP
;
A
#
# COMPACT_ATOMS: atom_id res chain seq x y z
N ARG A 1 39.29 -4.30 22.14
CA ARG A 1 39.13 -2.86 21.83
C ARG A 1 39.09 -2.64 20.32
N ALA A 2 40.14 -2.99 19.58
CA ALA A 2 40.15 -2.86 18.11
C ALA A 2 38.92 -3.49 17.39
N GLU A 3 38.47 -4.68 17.82
CA GLU A 3 37.26 -5.30 17.25
C GLU A 3 35.96 -4.52 17.55
N ILE A 4 35.84 -3.97 18.76
CA ILE A 4 34.70 -3.13 19.16
C ILE A 4 34.70 -1.86 18.31
N ASP A 5 35.86 -1.21 18.20
CA ASP A 5 36.02 0.04 17.45
C ASP A 5 35.72 -0.20 15.95
N ALA A 6 36.13 -1.33 15.38
CA ALA A 6 35.84 -1.70 14.01
C ALA A 6 34.34 -1.91 13.76
N ARG A 7 33.64 -2.65 14.64
CA ARG A 7 32.18 -2.87 14.54
C ARG A 7 31.39 -1.56 14.71
N VAL A 8 31.78 -0.74 15.69
CA VAL A 8 31.16 0.58 15.93
C VAL A 8 31.36 1.49 14.73
N THR A 9 32.59 1.57 14.19
CA THR A 9 32.90 2.41 13.02
C THR A 9 32.10 1.97 11.80
N ARG A 10 32.01 0.65 11.54
CA ARG A 10 31.21 0.10 10.44
C ARG A 10 29.73 0.50 10.56
N ALA A 11 29.12 0.29 11.72
CA ALA A 11 27.72 0.65 11.96
C ALA A 11 27.49 2.15 11.87
N ALA A 12 28.43 2.97 12.36
CA ALA A 12 28.34 4.42 12.29
C ALA A 12 28.42 4.94 10.85
N THR A 13 29.31 4.39 10.01
CA THR A 13 29.40 4.74 8.60
C THR A 13 28.11 4.41 7.85
N MET A 14 27.61 3.17 8.00
CA MET A 14 26.37 2.73 7.37
C MET A 14 25.18 3.62 7.74
N LEU A 15 25.09 4.02 9.01
CA LEU A 15 24.00 4.84 9.51
C LEU A 15 24.29 6.34 9.42
N ARG A 16 25.37 6.78 8.76
CA ARG A 16 25.78 8.19 8.64
C ARG A 16 25.85 8.91 9.98
N LEU A 17 26.51 8.28 10.95
CA LEU A 17 26.70 8.74 12.32
C LEU A 17 28.17 9.04 12.69
N THR A 18 29.10 8.90 11.76
CA THR A 18 30.54 9.04 12.00
C THR A 18 30.92 10.36 12.68
N ASP A 19 30.33 11.48 12.25
CA ASP A 19 30.59 12.82 12.81
C ASP A 19 29.95 13.07 14.19
N TYR A 20 29.19 12.09 14.69
CA TYR A 20 28.40 12.22 15.91
C TYR A 20 28.83 11.24 17.02
N LEU A 21 29.90 10.46 16.81
CA LEU A 21 30.36 9.42 17.74
C LEU A 21 30.64 9.95 19.17
N ASP A 22 31.17 11.17 19.29
CA ASP A 22 31.51 11.77 20.58
C ASP A 22 30.33 12.50 21.26
N ARG A 23 29.17 12.60 20.57
CA ARG A 23 28.02 13.35 21.08
C ARG A 23 27.20 12.51 22.07
N LYS A 24 26.77 13.14 23.15
CA LYS A 24 25.82 12.53 24.10
C LYS A 24 24.40 12.54 23.53
N PRO A 25 23.51 11.62 23.94
CA PRO A 25 22.14 11.53 23.41
C PRO A 25 21.34 12.85 23.42
N LYS A 26 21.54 13.70 24.43
CA LYS A 26 20.89 15.02 24.54
C LYS A 26 21.32 16.04 23.49
N GLN A 27 22.41 15.78 22.77
CA GLN A 27 22.99 16.65 21.72
C GLN A 27 22.64 16.17 20.31
N LEU A 28 21.82 15.12 20.19
CA LEU A 28 21.41 14.50 18.94
C LEU A 28 19.97 14.86 18.60
N SER A 29 19.65 14.98 17.31
CA SER A 29 18.26 15.10 16.82
C SER A 29 17.47 13.80 17.04
N GLY A 30 16.13 13.85 16.90
CA GLY A 30 15.28 12.66 16.99
C GLY A 30 15.73 11.54 16.06
N GLY A 31 15.87 11.84 14.76
CA GLY A 31 16.35 10.88 13.77
C GLY A 31 17.78 10.37 14.00
N GLN A 32 18.68 11.19 14.54
CA GLN A 32 20.03 10.74 14.94
C GLN A 32 19.95 9.74 16.11
N ARG A 33 19.14 10.02 17.13
CA ARG A 33 18.95 9.10 18.26
C ARG A 33 18.36 7.76 17.81
N GLN A 34 17.43 7.78 16.86
CA GLN A 34 16.82 6.57 16.31
C GLN A 34 17.87 5.74 15.55
N ARG A 35 18.69 6.37 14.71
CA ARG A 35 19.82 5.71 14.06
C ARG A 35 20.84 5.15 15.06
N VAL A 36 21.14 5.85 16.15
CA VAL A 36 22.01 5.31 17.23
C VAL A 36 21.40 4.03 17.83
N ALA A 37 20.08 3.98 18.02
CA ALA A 37 19.39 2.78 18.53
C ALA A 37 19.49 1.60 17.55
N ILE A 38 19.32 1.84 16.24
CA ILE A 38 19.54 0.85 15.18
C ILE A 38 20.99 0.35 15.21
N GLY A 39 21.97 1.28 15.24
CA GLY A 39 23.40 0.95 15.29
C GLY A 39 23.77 0.09 16.49
N ARG A 40 23.20 0.38 17.67
CA ARG A 40 23.39 -0.43 18.87
C ARG A 40 22.91 -1.87 18.70
N ALA A 41 21.83 -2.10 17.94
CA ALA A 41 21.34 -3.45 17.65
C ALA A 41 22.29 -4.18 16.68
N ILE A 42 22.75 -3.49 15.64
CA ILE A 42 23.63 -4.06 14.60
C ILE A 42 24.99 -4.48 15.15
N VAL A 43 25.63 -3.64 15.98
CA VAL A 43 26.98 -3.92 16.52
C VAL A 43 27.01 -5.23 17.34
N ARG A 44 25.87 -5.65 17.89
CA ARG A 44 25.74 -6.88 18.68
C ARG A 44 25.65 -8.15 17.84
N ASP A 45 25.41 -8.04 16.53
CA ASP A 45 25.30 -9.17 15.61
C ASP A 45 24.37 -10.30 16.11
N PRO A 46 23.10 -10.00 16.47
CA PRO A 46 22.18 -11.01 16.96
C PRO A 46 21.70 -11.95 15.85
N LYS A 47 21.29 -13.16 16.23
CA LYS A 47 20.65 -14.12 15.30
C LYS A 47 19.28 -13.64 14.80
N ILE A 48 18.59 -12.84 15.62
CA ILE A 48 17.25 -12.32 15.34
C ILE A 48 17.24 -10.82 15.62
N PHE A 49 16.80 -10.03 14.64
CA PHE A 49 16.58 -8.59 14.77
C PHE A 49 15.10 -8.31 14.95
N LEU A 50 14.76 -7.49 15.94
CA LEU A 50 13.41 -6.99 16.17
C LEU A 50 13.44 -5.48 16.03
N PHE A 51 12.75 -4.95 15.02
CA PHE A 51 12.64 -3.53 14.77
C PHE A 51 11.20 -3.07 14.94
N ASP A 52 11.00 -2.07 15.81
CA ASP A 52 9.71 -1.47 16.08
C ASP A 52 9.71 -0.02 15.58
N GLU A 53 9.05 0.21 14.45
CA GLU A 53 8.99 1.47 13.70
C GLU A 53 10.33 2.22 13.62
N PRO A 54 11.42 1.59 13.13
CA PRO A 54 12.77 2.14 13.26
C PRO A 54 13.02 3.40 12.40
N LEU A 55 12.13 3.76 11.47
CA LEU A 55 12.31 4.90 10.57
C LEU A 55 11.29 6.04 10.78
N SER A 56 10.43 5.93 11.79
CA SER A 56 9.31 6.85 12.02
C SER A 56 9.70 8.30 12.30
N ASN A 57 10.84 8.57 12.96
CA ASN A 57 11.30 9.94 13.27
C ASN A 57 12.36 10.48 12.29
N LEU A 58 12.52 9.85 11.13
CA LEU A 58 13.41 10.32 10.08
C LEU A 58 12.62 11.19 9.08
N ASP A 59 13.29 12.19 8.50
CA ASP A 59 12.76 12.90 7.34
C ASP A 59 12.70 11.99 6.11
N ALA A 60 12.03 12.45 5.04
CA ALA A 60 11.79 11.64 3.85
C ALA A 60 13.09 11.18 3.15
N GLU A 61 14.07 12.08 3.00
CA GLU A 61 15.34 11.77 2.32
C GLU A 61 16.13 10.73 3.11
N LEU A 62 16.25 10.93 4.42
CA LEU A 62 16.97 10.03 5.31
C LEU A 62 16.25 8.69 5.47
N ARG A 63 14.91 8.68 5.40
CA ARG A 63 14.12 7.44 5.38
C ARG A 63 14.45 6.60 4.15
N VAL A 64 14.48 7.20 2.96
CA VAL A 64 14.85 6.49 1.72
C VAL A 64 16.28 5.93 1.81
N ALA A 65 17.23 6.76 2.25
CA ALA A 65 18.61 6.32 2.40
C ALA A 65 18.74 5.17 3.41
N THR A 66 18.18 5.33 4.61
CA THR A 66 18.29 4.32 5.68
C THR A 66 17.57 3.02 5.31
N ARG A 67 16.45 3.09 4.58
CA ARG A 67 15.76 1.91 4.06
C ARG A 67 16.65 1.08 3.14
N LYS A 68 17.39 1.74 2.23
CA LYS A 68 18.36 1.07 1.36
C LYS A 68 19.47 0.38 2.17
N GLU A 69 19.98 1.05 3.21
CA GLU A 69 21.00 0.47 4.08
C GLU A 69 20.47 -0.74 4.87
N LEU A 70 19.24 -0.69 5.36
CA LEU A 70 18.60 -1.83 6.05
C LEU A 70 18.36 -3.01 5.10
N ALA A 71 17.94 -2.75 3.85
CA ALA A 71 17.80 -3.80 2.85
C ALA A 71 19.15 -4.47 2.52
N ALA A 72 20.21 -3.67 2.37
CA ALA A 72 21.56 -4.18 2.16
C ALA A 72 22.07 -5.00 3.37
N LEU A 73 21.80 -4.51 4.58
CA LEU A 73 22.13 -5.21 5.82
C LEU A 73 21.42 -6.57 5.92
N HIS A 74 20.13 -6.62 5.57
CA HIS A 74 19.36 -7.87 5.55
C HIS A 74 19.98 -8.90 4.60
N ALA A 75 20.36 -8.45 3.40
CA ALA A 75 21.03 -9.30 2.41
C ALA A 75 22.42 -9.78 2.86
N GLU A 76 23.15 -8.97 3.65
CA GLU A 76 24.50 -9.30 4.11
C GLU A 76 24.52 -10.23 5.32
N ILE A 77 23.69 -9.96 6.34
CA ILE A 77 23.72 -10.71 7.62
C ILE A 77 23.04 -12.08 7.48
N GLY A 78 22.00 -12.20 6.64
CA GLY A 78 21.22 -13.44 6.47
C GLY A 78 20.47 -13.91 7.73
N GLY A 79 20.44 -13.09 8.79
CA GLY A 79 19.71 -13.35 10.04
C GLY A 79 18.23 -13.01 9.94
N THR A 80 17.40 -13.58 10.80
CA THR A 80 15.95 -13.32 10.78
C THR A 80 15.65 -11.91 11.26
N MET A 81 14.91 -11.13 10.47
CA MET A 81 14.48 -9.78 10.84
C MET A 81 12.95 -9.71 10.95
N ILE A 82 12.44 -9.26 12.09
CA ILE A 82 11.03 -8.91 12.29
C ILE A 82 10.95 -7.39 12.35
N TYR A 83 10.16 -6.81 11.44
CA TYR A 83 10.05 -5.37 11.23
C TYR A 83 8.58 -4.94 11.35
N VAL A 84 8.31 -3.99 12.25
CA VAL A 84 6.98 -3.40 12.46
C VAL A 84 6.97 -1.99 11.89
N THR A 85 5.96 -1.66 11.09
CA THR A 85 5.79 -0.33 10.49
C THR A 85 4.34 -0.05 10.12
N HIS A 86 4.01 1.24 10.04
CA HIS A 86 2.78 1.75 9.44
C HIS A 86 3.00 2.29 8.01
N ASP A 87 4.25 2.38 7.54
CA ASP A 87 4.61 2.85 6.21
C ASP A 87 4.49 1.71 5.19
N GLN A 88 3.58 1.88 4.23
CA GLN A 88 3.32 0.88 3.20
C GLN A 88 4.52 0.66 2.28
N VAL A 89 5.29 1.71 1.99
CA VAL A 89 6.47 1.61 1.12
C VAL A 89 7.55 0.80 1.82
N GLU A 90 7.74 0.98 3.13
CA GLU A 90 8.66 0.14 3.91
C GLU A 90 8.26 -1.33 3.85
N ALA A 91 7.00 -1.64 4.16
CA ALA A 91 6.51 -3.02 4.14
C ALA A 91 6.67 -3.66 2.75
N MET A 92 6.35 -2.92 1.69
CA MET A 92 6.38 -3.44 0.32
C MET A 92 7.78 -3.63 -0.27
N THR A 93 8.80 -2.94 0.27
CA THR A 93 10.17 -2.96 -0.29
C THR A 93 11.19 -3.70 0.56
N LEU A 94 10.94 -3.88 1.86
CA LEU A 94 11.86 -4.57 2.76
C LEU A 94 11.48 -6.03 3.05
N ALA A 95 10.19 -6.36 2.98
CA ALA A 95 9.72 -7.65 3.47
C ALA A 95 9.74 -8.74 2.40
N ASP A 96 10.27 -9.92 2.74
CA ASP A 96 10.00 -11.15 1.97
C ASP A 96 8.56 -11.63 2.21
N ARG A 97 8.05 -11.40 3.43
CA ARG A 97 6.70 -11.79 3.86
C ARG A 97 6.11 -10.74 4.79
N ILE A 98 4.87 -10.35 4.53
CA ILE A 98 4.11 -9.41 5.34
C ILE A 98 3.06 -10.19 6.15
N VAL A 99 2.89 -9.80 7.42
CA VAL A 99 1.81 -10.26 8.30
C VAL A 99 0.94 -9.06 8.61
N VAL A 100 -0.31 -9.08 8.14
CA VAL A 100 -1.28 -8.01 8.40
C VAL A 100 -2.09 -8.37 9.64
N LEU A 101 -2.12 -7.47 10.62
CA LEU A 101 -2.88 -7.65 11.85
C LEU A 101 -4.00 -6.62 11.98
N ARG A 102 -5.13 -7.05 12.54
CA ARG A 102 -6.24 -6.19 12.97
C ARG A 102 -6.76 -6.67 14.32
N ALA A 103 -6.83 -5.76 15.29
CA ALA A 103 -7.36 -6.05 16.64
C ALA A 103 -6.75 -7.33 17.27
N GLY A 104 -5.43 -7.51 17.12
CA GLY A 104 -4.70 -8.67 17.65
C GLY A 104 -4.87 -9.98 16.87
N ARG A 105 -5.58 -9.97 15.74
CA ARG A 105 -5.76 -11.13 14.87
C ARG A 105 -4.98 -10.96 13.57
N ILE A 106 -4.44 -12.08 13.06
CA ILE A 106 -3.82 -12.11 11.74
C ILE A 106 -4.93 -12.18 10.70
N GLU A 107 -4.95 -11.20 9.80
CA GLU A 107 -5.91 -11.11 8.70
C GLU A 107 -5.39 -11.81 7.45
N GLN A 108 -4.09 -11.64 7.15
CA GLN A 108 -3.44 -12.28 6.01
C GLN A 108 -1.92 -12.34 6.21
N ILE A 109 -1.31 -13.37 5.62
CA ILE A 109 0.13 -13.56 5.53
C ILE A 109 0.48 -13.87 4.08
N GLY A 110 1.56 -13.31 3.54
CA GLY A 110 2.01 -13.58 2.17
C GLY A 110 3.13 -12.67 1.72
N ALA A 111 3.60 -12.86 0.49
CA ALA A 111 4.56 -11.96 -0.12
C ALA A 111 3.91 -10.58 -0.38
N PRO A 112 4.69 -9.49 -0.46
CA PRO A 112 4.13 -8.15 -0.64
C PRO A 112 3.14 -8.03 -1.81
N LEU A 113 3.53 -8.55 -2.98
CA LEU A 113 2.68 -8.50 -4.18
C LEU A 113 1.47 -9.43 -4.09
N ASP A 114 1.54 -10.52 -3.31
CA ASP A 114 0.38 -11.39 -3.10
C ASP A 114 -0.69 -10.65 -2.30
N LEU A 115 -0.31 -9.92 -1.25
CA LEU A 115 -1.25 -9.11 -0.46
C LEU A 115 -1.84 -7.97 -1.30
N TYR A 116 -1.03 -7.36 -2.16
CA TYR A 116 -1.47 -6.28 -3.03
C TYR A 116 -2.49 -6.76 -4.05
N ASN A 117 -2.18 -7.86 -4.75
CA ASN A 117 -2.92 -8.39 -5.89
C ASN A 117 -4.04 -9.37 -5.50
N ARG A 118 -3.96 -9.99 -4.32
CA ARG A 118 -4.92 -11.00 -3.83
C ARG A 118 -5.22 -10.77 -2.34
N PRO A 119 -5.80 -9.62 -1.97
CA PRO A 119 -6.25 -9.40 -0.60
C PRO A 119 -7.37 -10.38 -0.24
N ALA A 120 -7.28 -10.99 0.95
CA ALA A 120 -8.22 -12.01 1.41
C ALA A 120 -9.56 -11.42 1.87
N ASN A 121 -9.59 -10.13 2.23
CA ASN A 121 -10.77 -9.45 2.72
C ASN A 121 -10.70 -7.93 2.50
N LEU A 122 -11.82 -7.24 2.72
CA LEU A 122 -11.96 -5.79 2.57
C LEU A 122 -10.93 -4.99 3.38
N PHE A 123 -10.57 -5.45 4.57
CA PHE A 123 -9.60 -4.76 5.40
C PHE A 123 -8.21 -4.79 4.78
N VAL A 124 -7.73 -5.96 4.38
CA VAL A 124 -6.41 -6.07 3.73
C VAL A 124 -6.41 -5.28 2.41
N ALA A 125 -7.50 -5.35 1.65
CA ALA A 125 -7.66 -4.61 0.40
C ALA A 125 -7.57 -3.10 0.58
N GLY A 126 -8.24 -2.56 1.61
CA GLY A 126 -8.22 -1.14 1.95
C GLY A 126 -6.98 -0.69 2.72
N PHE A 127 -6.23 -1.61 3.33
CA PHE A 127 -5.05 -1.30 4.15
C PHE A 127 -3.75 -1.30 3.34
N ILE A 128 -3.55 -2.29 2.47
CA ILE A 128 -2.35 -2.42 1.65
C ILE A 128 -2.49 -1.57 0.40
N GLY A 129 -1.50 -0.71 0.12
CA GLY A 129 -1.47 0.20 -1.03
C GLY A 129 -1.69 1.66 -0.65
N SER A 130 -1.03 2.56 -1.37
CA SER A 130 -1.13 4.01 -1.17
C SER A 130 -1.16 4.70 -2.54
N PRO A 131 -2.28 5.34 -2.93
CA PRO A 131 -3.51 5.52 -2.16
C PRO A 131 -4.29 4.21 -1.93
N ARG A 132 -5.28 4.26 -1.03
CA ARG A 132 -6.09 3.10 -0.68
C ARG A 132 -6.95 2.62 -1.86
N MET A 133 -7.33 1.34 -1.84
CA MET A 133 -8.29 0.81 -2.81
C MET A 133 -9.63 1.53 -2.69
N ASN A 134 -10.24 1.84 -3.83
CA ASN A 134 -11.63 2.26 -3.88
C ASN A 134 -12.53 1.06 -3.58
N LEU A 135 -13.35 1.16 -2.54
CA LEU A 135 -14.31 0.12 -2.16
C LEU A 135 -15.72 0.65 -2.44
N LEU A 136 -16.35 0.12 -3.48
CA LEU A 136 -17.59 0.62 -4.04
C LEU A 136 -18.72 -0.41 -3.84
N PRO A 137 -19.88 -0.01 -3.30
CA PRO A 137 -21.03 -0.90 -3.23
C PRO A 137 -21.50 -1.24 -4.65
N ALA A 138 -21.87 -2.51 -4.85
CA ALA A 138 -22.32 -3.00 -6.14
C ALA A 138 -23.44 -4.03 -5.99
N ALA A 139 -24.23 -4.18 -7.05
CA ALA A 139 -25.28 -5.20 -7.12
C ALA A 139 -25.02 -6.15 -8.29
N VAL A 140 -25.22 -7.44 -8.05
CA VAL A 140 -25.12 -8.47 -9.10
C VAL A 140 -26.34 -8.37 -10.03
N LEU A 141 -26.10 -8.19 -11.32
CA LEU A 141 -27.15 -8.15 -12.34
C LEU A 141 -27.41 -9.53 -12.95
N SER A 142 -26.35 -10.24 -13.26
CA SER A 142 -26.40 -11.64 -13.71
C SER A 142 -25.06 -12.30 -13.46
N ALA A 143 -25.08 -13.61 -13.21
CA ALA A 143 -23.90 -14.44 -13.06
C ALA A 143 -23.97 -15.58 -14.08
N GLU A 144 -23.02 -15.61 -15.00
CA GLU A 144 -22.84 -16.65 -16.00
C GLU A 144 -21.62 -17.52 -15.65
N ALA A 145 -21.40 -18.59 -16.41
CA ALA A 145 -20.34 -19.56 -16.11
C ALA A 145 -18.92 -18.95 -16.10
N ALA A 146 -18.69 -17.87 -16.86
CA ALA A 146 -17.37 -17.23 -17.00
C ALA A 146 -17.42 -15.70 -16.87
N SER A 147 -18.59 -15.11 -16.64
CA SER A 147 -18.75 -13.66 -16.57
C SER A 147 -19.73 -13.26 -15.46
N LEU A 148 -19.47 -12.12 -14.83
CA LEU A 148 -20.33 -11.53 -13.83
C LEU A 148 -20.69 -10.10 -14.24
N ARG A 149 -21.98 -9.81 -14.39
CA ARG A 149 -22.46 -8.45 -14.63
C ARG A 149 -22.79 -7.78 -13.31
N LEU A 150 -22.23 -6.59 -13.11
CA LEU A 150 -22.36 -5.80 -11.89
C LEU A 150 -22.86 -4.40 -12.20
N ARG A 151 -23.60 -3.82 -11.26
CA ARG A 151 -23.93 -2.39 -11.25
C ARG A 151 -23.18 -1.69 -10.13
N ILE A 152 -22.49 -0.60 -10.45
CA ILE A 152 -21.79 0.29 -9.51
C ILE A 152 -22.30 1.71 -9.75
N GLY A 153 -23.17 2.21 -8.88
CA GLY A 153 -23.91 3.46 -9.14
C GLY A 153 -24.69 3.36 -10.46
N ALA A 154 -24.45 4.29 -11.38
CA ALA A 154 -25.04 4.29 -12.72
C ALA A 154 -24.30 3.38 -13.74
N ALA A 155 -23.11 2.88 -13.40
CA ALA A 155 -22.30 2.08 -14.32
C ALA A 155 -22.71 0.61 -14.29
N GLU A 156 -22.76 -0.01 -15.47
CA GLU A 156 -22.83 -1.47 -15.61
C GLU A 156 -21.53 -2.02 -16.18
N LEU A 157 -20.98 -3.05 -15.55
CA LEU A 157 -19.69 -3.64 -15.89
C LEU A 157 -19.82 -5.15 -16.02
N THR A 158 -19.05 -5.73 -16.94
CA THR A 158 -18.91 -7.18 -17.07
C THR A 158 -17.50 -7.58 -16.65
N VAL A 159 -17.39 -8.44 -15.65
CA VAL A 159 -16.13 -8.92 -15.09
C VAL A 159 -15.87 -10.33 -15.62
N PRO A 160 -14.66 -10.64 -16.14
CA PRO A 160 -14.31 -11.98 -16.62
C PRO A 160 -13.97 -12.91 -15.45
N GLN A 161 -14.93 -13.12 -14.55
CA GLN A 161 -14.78 -13.97 -13.37
C GLN A 161 -16.05 -14.79 -13.18
N ALA A 162 -15.88 -16.10 -12.96
CA ALA A 162 -16.93 -16.96 -12.47
C ALA A 162 -17.18 -16.68 -10.98
N ALA A 163 -18.44 -16.48 -10.61
CA ALA A 163 -18.84 -16.37 -9.21
C ALA A 163 -20.02 -17.32 -8.93
N PRO A 164 -19.77 -18.65 -8.97
CA PRO A 164 -20.82 -19.63 -8.74
C PRO A 164 -21.45 -19.41 -7.37
N GLY A 165 -22.77 -19.22 -7.33
CA GLY A 165 -23.54 -18.99 -6.11
C GLY A 165 -23.94 -17.54 -5.82
N LEU A 166 -23.48 -16.56 -6.61
CA LEU A 166 -24.03 -15.20 -6.54
C LEU A 166 -25.36 -15.11 -7.30
N ALA A 167 -26.45 -14.93 -6.57
CA ALA A 167 -27.76 -14.68 -7.17
C ALA A 167 -27.87 -13.24 -7.69
N GLN A 168 -28.71 -13.03 -8.71
CA GLN A 168 -29.11 -11.69 -9.13
C GLN A 168 -29.69 -10.90 -7.94
N GLY A 169 -29.32 -9.62 -7.83
CA GLY A 169 -29.71 -8.73 -6.75
C GLY A 169 -28.83 -8.84 -5.50
N THR A 170 -27.89 -9.79 -5.44
CA THR A 170 -26.96 -9.90 -4.30
C THR A 170 -26.11 -8.63 -4.21
N ALA A 171 -26.06 -8.04 -3.02
CA ALA A 171 -25.16 -6.94 -2.71
C ALA A 171 -23.74 -7.47 -2.51
N VAL A 172 -22.78 -6.84 -3.17
CA VAL A 172 -21.34 -7.15 -3.08
C VAL A 172 -20.56 -5.84 -2.99
N THR A 173 -19.30 -5.92 -2.58
CA THR A 173 -18.39 -4.77 -2.66
C THR A 173 -17.38 -5.02 -3.77
N VAL A 174 -17.22 -4.03 -4.65
CA VAL A 174 -16.19 -4.01 -5.68
C VAL A 174 -15.00 -3.21 -5.18
N GLY A 175 -13.83 -3.81 -5.20
CA GLY A 175 -12.56 -3.16 -4.94
C GLY A 175 -11.81 -2.83 -6.23
N ILE A 176 -11.33 -1.61 -6.40
CA ILE A 176 -10.46 -1.24 -7.52
C ILE A 176 -9.37 -0.27 -7.09
N ARG A 177 -8.13 -0.55 -7.49
CA ARG A 177 -6.99 0.32 -7.18
C ARG A 177 -7.07 1.63 -7.98
N PRO A 178 -6.66 2.78 -7.42
CA PRO A 178 -6.69 4.05 -8.13
C PRO A 178 -6.03 4.05 -9.51
N GLU A 179 -4.95 3.30 -9.70
CA GLU A 179 -4.24 3.16 -10.98
C GLU A 179 -4.95 2.30 -12.01
N HIS A 180 -5.99 1.56 -11.62
CA HIS A 180 -6.80 0.73 -12.51
C HIS A 180 -8.11 1.43 -12.92
N ILE A 181 -8.23 2.73 -12.62
CA ILE A 181 -9.31 3.61 -13.07
C ILE A 181 -8.72 4.66 -14.01
N ALA A 182 -9.28 4.78 -15.21
CA ALA A 182 -8.87 5.78 -16.18
C ALA A 182 -9.97 6.84 -16.35
N ALA A 183 -9.59 8.12 -16.46
CA ALA A 183 -10.47 9.13 -17.05
C ALA A 183 -10.50 8.90 -18.58
N ASP A 184 -11.67 8.58 -19.12
CA ASP A 184 -11.86 8.29 -20.54
C ASP A 184 -13.20 8.83 -21.03
N PRO A 185 -13.22 9.95 -21.77
CA PRO A 185 -14.44 10.55 -22.28
C PRO A 185 -15.21 9.70 -23.29
N GLU A 186 -14.56 8.76 -23.98
CA GLU A 186 -15.19 7.98 -25.06
C GLU A 186 -15.73 6.64 -24.55
N ARG A 187 -15.02 6.02 -23.60
CA ARG A 187 -15.29 4.67 -23.08
C ARG A 187 -15.58 4.65 -21.58
N GLY A 188 -15.73 5.81 -20.97
CA GLY A 188 -16.14 5.95 -19.58
C GLY A 188 -17.54 5.38 -19.38
N THR A 189 -17.74 4.75 -18.24
CA THR A 189 -19.01 4.10 -17.87
C THR A 189 -19.67 4.75 -16.66
N LEU A 190 -18.96 5.66 -16.00
CA LEU A 190 -19.45 6.40 -14.84
C LEU A 190 -19.00 7.85 -14.94
N ASP A 191 -19.96 8.77 -14.92
CA ASP A 191 -19.66 10.19 -14.83
C ASP A 191 -19.45 10.59 -13.38
N VAL A 192 -18.38 11.34 -13.13
CA VAL A 192 -17.99 11.83 -11.80
C VAL A 192 -17.65 13.32 -11.87
N THR A 193 -17.79 14.00 -10.75
CA THR A 193 -17.36 15.40 -10.59
C THR A 193 -16.10 15.45 -9.75
N VAL A 194 -15.09 16.18 -10.23
CA VAL A 194 -13.80 16.32 -9.54
C VAL A 194 -13.94 17.22 -8.31
N ASP A 195 -13.58 16.70 -7.14
CA ASP A 195 -13.55 17.45 -5.88
C ASP A 195 -12.18 18.06 -5.60
N LEU A 196 -11.11 17.32 -5.86
CA LEU A 196 -9.73 17.70 -5.60
C LEU A 196 -8.80 17.06 -6.62
N VAL A 197 -7.75 17.80 -6.98
CA VAL A 197 -6.65 17.31 -7.82
C VAL A 197 -5.33 17.60 -7.11
N GLU A 198 -4.49 16.58 -6.98
CA GLU A 198 -3.13 16.71 -6.45
C GLU A 198 -2.12 16.45 -7.56
N HIS A 199 -1.30 17.45 -7.88
CA HIS A 199 -0.25 17.34 -8.88
C HIS A 199 1.09 17.03 -8.20
N LEU A 200 1.62 15.83 -8.43
CA LEU A 200 2.89 15.38 -7.86
C LEU A 200 4.03 15.33 -8.90
N GLY A 201 3.86 16.05 -10.01
CA GLY A 201 4.81 16.09 -11.11
C GLY A 201 4.67 14.89 -12.04
N GLY A 202 5.11 13.71 -11.61
CA GLY A 202 5.05 12.47 -12.41
C GLY A 202 3.69 11.77 -12.42
N GLU A 203 2.84 12.10 -11.44
CA GLU A 203 1.51 11.53 -11.25
C GLU A 203 0.52 12.65 -10.90
N THR A 204 -0.75 12.43 -11.23
CA THR A 204 -1.88 13.25 -10.79
C THR A 204 -2.89 12.38 -10.05
N PHE A 205 -3.15 12.67 -8.78
CA PHE A 205 -4.26 12.06 -8.05
C PHE A 205 -5.52 12.90 -8.23
N VAL A 206 -6.63 12.23 -8.54
CA VAL A 206 -7.92 12.87 -8.73
C VAL A 206 -8.89 12.26 -7.72
N TYR A 207 -9.50 13.09 -6.89
CA TYR A 207 -10.56 12.69 -5.97
C TYR A 207 -11.86 13.21 -6.55
N ALA A 208 -12.79 12.31 -6.82
CA ALA A 208 -14.04 12.62 -7.51
C ALA A 208 -15.24 11.96 -6.83
N ALA A 209 -16.41 12.56 -7.00
CA ALA A 209 -17.67 12.06 -6.47
C ALA A 209 -18.63 11.67 -7.59
N ALA A 210 -19.42 10.62 -7.35
CA ALA A 210 -20.60 10.26 -8.12
C ALA A 210 -21.79 10.12 -7.18
N ALA A 211 -22.99 10.27 -7.72
CA ALA A 211 -24.22 10.04 -6.96
C ALA A 211 -24.23 8.60 -6.39
N ASP A 212 -24.67 8.47 -5.13
CA ASP A 212 -24.83 7.20 -4.41
C ASP A 212 -23.56 6.35 -4.25
N LEU A 213 -22.38 6.94 -4.45
CA LEU A 213 -21.09 6.28 -4.27
C LEU A 213 -20.21 7.04 -3.27
N PRO A 214 -19.33 6.34 -2.54
CA PRO A 214 -18.27 7.00 -1.78
C PRO A 214 -17.30 7.70 -2.75
N GLN A 215 -16.45 8.58 -2.20
CA GLN A 215 -15.41 9.25 -2.98
C GLN A 215 -14.54 8.23 -3.72
N ILE A 216 -14.26 8.52 -4.99
CA ILE A 216 -13.45 7.71 -5.89
C ILE A 216 -12.12 8.42 -6.10
N THR A 217 -11.03 7.73 -5.84
CA THR A 217 -9.67 8.18 -6.10
C THR A 217 -9.12 7.51 -7.36
N LEU A 218 -8.62 8.32 -8.29
CA LEU A 218 -7.89 7.88 -9.47
C LEU A 218 -6.41 8.25 -9.35
N ARG A 219 -5.53 7.42 -9.90
CA ARG A 219 -4.13 7.74 -10.11
C ARG A 219 -3.84 7.78 -11.60
N CYS A 220 -3.58 8.97 -12.11
CA CYS A 220 -3.26 9.19 -13.51
C CYS A 220 -1.74 9.38 -13.69
N ASP A 221 -1.18 8.74 -14.70
CA ASP A 221 0.20 9.01 -15.11
C ASP A 221 0.34 10.43 -15.68
N GLY A 222 1.44 11.07 -15.31
CA GLY A 222 1.82 12.41 -15.75
C GLY A 222 0.94 13.53 -15.18
N GLN A 223 1.08 14.71 -15.78
CA GLN A 223 0.32 15.90 -15.43
C GLN A 223 -0.98 15.93 -16.23
N ARG A 224 -2.12 15.91 -15.55
CA ARG A 224 -3.44 16.04 -16.17
C ARG A 224 -4.01 17.43 -15.93
N PRO A 225 -4.50 18.15 -16.95
CA PRO A 225 -5.05 19.49 -16.80
C PRO A 225 -6.51 19.42 -16.32
N LEU A 226 -6.73 18.79 -15.16
CA LEU A 226 -8.04 18.66 -14.52
C LEU A 226 -8.15 19.68 -13.38
N SER A 227 -9.34 20.22 -13.17
CA SER A 227 -9.67 21.18 -12.14
C SER A 227 -10.84 20.72 -11.29
N ARG A 228 -10.94 21.25 -10.08
CA ARG A 228 -12.12 21.06 -9.23
C ARG A 228 -13.38 21.56 -9.95
N GLY A 229 -14.42 20.74 -9.93
CA GLY A 229 -15.70 21.01 -10.60
C GLY A 229 -15.80 20.43 -12.00
N ASP A 230 -14.71 19.93 -12.59
CA ASP A 230 -14.77 19.27 -13.89
C ASP A 230 -15.66 18.02 -13.82
N ALA A 231 -16.54 17.86 -14.81
CA ALA A 231 -17.26 16.62 -15.05
C ALA A 231 -16.40 15.75 -15.97
N ILE A 232 -16.03 14.56 -15.49
CA ILE A 232 -15.24 13.59 -16.26
C ILE A 232 -15.96 12.24 -16.28
N SER A 233 -15.77 11.50 -17.36
CA SER A 233 -16.21 10.10 -17.43
C SER A 233 -15.04 9.18 -17.11
N ILE A 234 -15.28 8.19 -16.25
CA ILE A 234 -14.26 7.25 -15.79
C ILE A 234 -14.59 5.82 -16.23
N ARG A 235 -13.54 5.06 -16.53
CA ARG A 235 -13.60 3.64 -16.87
C ARG A 235 -12.85 2.83 -15.82
N PHE A 236 -13.50 1.78 -15.33
CA PHE A 236 -12.88 0.73 -14.52
C PHE A 236 -12.29 -0.35 -15.41
N SER A 237 -11.07 -0.81 -15.13
CA SER A 237 -10.48 -2.00 -15.78
C SER A 237 -11.08 -3.29 -15.20
N PRO A 238 -11.94 -4.04 -15.92
CA PRO A 238 -12.64 -5.20 -15.36
C PRO A 238 -11.70 -6.32 -14.87
N GLU A 239 -10.59 -6.52 -15.56
CA GLU A 239 -9.53 -7.48 -15.24
C GLU A 239 -8.80 -7.17 -13.93
N HIS A 240 -9.00 -6.00 -13.35
CA HIS A 240 -8.36 -5.56 -12.10
C HIS A 240 -9.35 -5.36 -10.92
N LEU A 241 -10.62 -5.71 -11.12
CA LEU A 241 -11.65 -5.66 -10.07
C LEU A 241 -11.53 -6.77 -9.03
N HIS A 242 -11.54 -6.41 -7.76
CA HIS A 242 -11.70 -7.32 -6.65
C HIS A 242 -13.17 -7.38 -6.25
N LEU A 243 -13.62 -8.55 -5.82
CA LEU A 243 -14.99 -8.76 -5.35
C LEU A 243 -14.96 -9.26 -3.92
N PHE A 244 -15.86 -8.72 -3.10
CA PHE A 244 -16.02 -9.12 -1.72
C PHE A 244 -17.49 -9.39 -1.41
N ASP A 245 -17.74 -10.45 -0.67
CA ASP A 245 -19.08 -10.83 -0.24
C ASP A 245 -19.59 -9.94 0.92
N ALA A 246 -20.80 -10.21 1.39
CA ALA A 246 -21.41 -9.46 2.50
C ALA A 246 -20.67 -9.60 3.85
N THR A 247 -19.83 -10.62 4.01
CA THR A 247 -18.96 -10.78 5.19
C THR A 247 -17.65 -10.00 5.06
N GLY A 248 -17.39 -9.47 3.86
CA GLY A 248 -16.15 -8.79 3.51
C GLY A 248 -15.03 -9.72 3.09
N ALA A 249 -15.28 -11.02 2.91
CA ALA A 249 -14.31 -11.97 2.39
C ALA A 249 -14.18 -11.84 0.87
N ALA A 250 -12.97 -12.02 0.35
CA ALA A 250 -12.73 -11.95 -1.09
C ALA A 250 -13.36 -13.13 -1.81
N ILE A 251 -14.10 -12.85 -2.88
CA ILE A 251 -14.64 -13.85 -3.80
C ILE A 251 -13.52 -14.19 -4.78
N ALA A 252 -12.95 -15.39 -4.62
CA ALA A 252 -11.77 -15.81 -5.36
C ALA A 252 -11.98 -15.72 -6.88
N ARG A 253 -10.95 -15.19 -7.56
CA ARG A 253 -10.81 -15.38 -9.01
C ARG A 253 -10.36 -16.83 -9.23
N PRO A 254 -10.97 -17.56 -10.19
CA PRO A 254 -10.56 -18.92 -10.52
C PRO A 254 -9.09 -18.99 -10.94
#